data_AF-A0A1D3LCH2-F1
#
_entry.id   AF-A0A1D3LCH2-F1
#
_cell.length_a   1.000
_cell.length_b   1.000
_cell.length_c   1.000
_cell.angle_alpha   90.00
_cell.angle_beta   90.00
_cell.angle_gamma   90.00
#
_symmetry.space_group_name_H-M   'P 1'
#
loop_
_entity.id
_entity.type
_entity.pdbx_description
1 polymer ?
#
loop_
_entity_poly.entity_id
_entity_poly.type
_entity_poly.pdbx_seq_one_letter_code
_entity_poly.pdbx_strand_id
1 'polypeptide(L)'
;MDNHEMLCGLLIEADGYFNGKDVNTNEINKDSTINGYCRNGGCKTNEAGINALAAYIFKLFKESIKPDEYNDYDECFLMWLSDKLFKIHSKSKEKNKKITLSQAYDMYLKKHKVILDYWDLFDNIKGLKNANLKYMSEFYKLLNKICITITDYNENGTE
;
A
#
# COMPACT_ATOMS: atom_id res chain seq x y z
N MET A 1 -8.30 -11.58 16.68
CA MET A 1 -8.60 -10.92 15.39
C MET A 1 -8.09 -11.86 14.34
N ASP A 2 -8.94 -12.28 13.42
CA ASP A 2 -8.51 -13.10 12.29
C ASP A 2 -7.55 -12.27 11.43
N ASN A 3 -6.53 -12.90 10.84
CA ASN A 3 -5.51 -12.22 10.04
C ASN A 3 -6.13 -11.45 8.87
N HIS A 4 -7.22 -11.96 8.32
CA HIS A 4 -7.98 -11.30 7.24
C HIS A 4 -8.71 -10.03 7.71
N GLU A 5 -9.24 -10.01 8.94
CA GLU A 5 -9.87 -8.82 9.52
C GLU A 5 -8.83 -7.72 9.76
N MET A 6 -7.68 -8.10 10.30
CA MET A 6 -6.55 -7.19 10.47
C MET A 6 -6.07 -6.66 9.13
N LEU A 7 -5.95 -7.55 8.13
CA LEU A 7 -5.59 -7.20 6.76
C LEU A 7 -6.48 -6.10 6.21
N CYS A 8 -7.77 -6.37 6.24
CA CYS A 8 -8.78 -5.50 5.67
C CYS A 8 -8.90 -4.18 6.42
N GLY A 9 -8.86 -4.18 7.75
CA GLY A 9 -8.91 -2.96 8.55
C GLY A 9 -7.76 -2.00 8.20
N LEU A 10 -6.53 -2.49 8.12
CA LEU A 10 -5.39 -1.63 7.79
C LEU A 10 -5.38 -1.18 6.34
N LEU A 11 -5.82 -1.99 5.38
CA LEU A 11 -5.94 -1.55 3.98
C LEU A 11 -7.00 -0.46 3.82
N ILE A 12 -8.13 -0.58 4.53
CA ILE A 12 -9.20 0.43 4.54
C ILE A 12 -8.70 1.72 5.21
N GLU A 13 -8.05 1.62 6.37
CA GLU A 13 -7.46 2.78 7.06
C GLU A 13 -6.44 3.48 6.15
N ALA A 14 -5.55 2.71 5.53
CA ALA A 14 -4.55 3.21 4.59
C ALA A 14 -5.19 3.94 3.41
N ASP A 15 -6.29 3.41 2.87
CA ASP A 15 -7.05 4.03 1.78
C ASP A 15 -7.71 5.34 2.20
N GLY A 16 -8.07 5.48 3.48
CA GLY A 16 -8.60 6.71 4.06
C GLY A 16 -7.67 7.92 3.94
N TYR A 17 -6.35 7.70 3.87
CA TYR A 17 -5.37 8.76 3.65
C TYR A 17 -5.32 9.29 2.21
N PHE A 18 -6.04 8.71 1.25
CA PHE A 18 -5.97 9.07 -0.16
C PHE A 18 -7.20 9.81 -0.66
N ASN A 19 -6.96 10.87 -1.43
CA ASN A 19 -7.95 11.46 -2.33
C ASN A 19 -7.52 11.25 -3.78
N GLY A 20 -8.05 10.21 -4.42
CA GLY A 20 -7.64 9.81 -5.76
C GLY A 20 -6.18 9.33 -5.78
N LYS A 21 -5.30 10.06 -6.48
CA LYS A 21 -3.87 9.72 -6.60
C LYS A 21 -2.99 10.37 -5.51
N ASP A 22 -3.57 11.31 -4.76
CA ASP A 22 -2.84 12.17 -3.85
C ASP A 22 -3.10 11.71 -2.40
N VAL A 23 -2.03 11.43 -1.66
CA VAL A 23 -2.05 11.10 -0.24
C VAL A 23 -2.05 12.36 0.61
N ASN A 24 -2.82 12.35 1.69
CA ASN A 24 -2.90 13.45 2.62
C ASN A 24 -1.67 13.49 3.54
N THR A 25 -0.60 14.09 3.03
CA THR A 25 0.65 14.27 3.77
C THR A 25 0.47 15.06 5.07
N ASN A 26 -0.52 15.96 5.15
CA ASN A 26 -0.79 16.71 6.38
C ASN A 26 -1.34 15.81 7.49
N GLU A 27 -2.18 14.84 7.15
CA GLU A 27 -2.66 13.83 8.10
C GLU A 27 -1.54 12.87 8.51
N ILE A 28 -0.77 12.38 7.53
CA ILE A 28 0.41 11.54 7.80
C ILE A 28 1.40 12.23 8.75
N ASN A 29 1.68 13.51 8.54
CA ASN A 29 2.63 14.26 9.37
C ASN A 29 2.12 14.51 10.80
N LYS A 30 0.81 14.40 11.05
CA LYS A 30 0.21 14.50 12.40
C LYS A 30 0.29 13.18 13.16
N ASP A 31 0.29 12.05 12.44
CA ASP A 31 0.54 10.74 13.05
C ASP A 31 2.04 10.57 13.32
N SER A 32 2.43 10.57 14.59
CA SER A 32 3.85 10.45 14.97
C SER A 32 4.50 9.15 14.51
N THR A 33 3.72 8.07 14.41
CA THR A 33 4.20 6.74 14.03
C THR A 33 4.48 6.70 12.53
N ILE A 34 3.54 7.15 11.71
CA ILE A 34 3.71 7.20 10.24
C ILE A 34 4.76 8.26 9.87
N ASN A 35 4.73 9.44 10.50
CA ASN A 35 5.71 10.50 10.30
C ASN A 35 7.14 10.04 10.66
N GLY A 36 7.29 9.10 11.58
CA GLY A 36 8.57 8.46 11.90
C GLY A 36 9.22 7.75 10.71
N TYR A 37 8.45 7.38 9.68
CA TYR A 37 8.98 6.85 8.42
C TYR A 37 9.26 7.95 7.39
N CYS A 38 8.90 9.21 7.60
CA CYS A 38 9.27 10.29 6.70
C CYS A 38 10.75 10.72 6.89
N ARG A 39 11.39 11.23 5.84
CA ARG A 39 12.73 11.86 5.96
C ARG A 39 12.62 13.33 6.36
N ASN A 40 13.63 13.86 7.05
CA ASN A 40 13.78 15.29 7.35
C ASN A 40 12.58 15.93 8.07
N GLY A 41 11.95 15.18 9.00
CA GLY A 41 10.89 15.70 9.88
C GLY A 41 9.51 15.84 9.24
N GLY A 42 9.28 15.28 8.05
CA GLY A 42 7.95 15.24 7.44
C GLY A 42 7.94 14.76 5.99
N CYS A 43 6.81 14.18 5.59
CA CYS A 43 6.52 13.81 4.22
C CYS A 43 6.09 15.06 3.45
N LYS A 44 7.00 15.59 2.62
CA LYS A 44 6.79 16.85 1.87
C LYS A 44 6.22 16.65 0.47
N THR A 45 6.23 15.42 -0.04
CA THR A 45 5.71 15.07 -1.37
C THR A 45 4.73 13.92 -1.26
N ASN A 46 3.89 13.78 -2.27
CA ASN A 46 2.94 12.68 -2.40
C ASN A 46 3.66 11.32 -2.28
N GLU A 47 4.74 11.15 -3.04
CA GLU A 47 5.54 9.93 -3.09
C GLU A 47 6.23 9.63 -1.75
N ALA A 48 6.67 10.66 -1.02
CA ALA A 48 7.23 10.49 0.32
C ALA A 48 6.15 10.01 1.31
N GLY A 49 4.94 10.59 1.25
CA GLY A 49 3.80 10.14 2.05
C GLY A 49 3.42 8.69 1.75
N ILE A 50 3.34 8.32 0.48
CA ILE A 50 3.03 6.94 0.05
C ILE A 50 4.09 5.97 0.58
N ASN A 51 5.38 6.30 0.43
CA ASN A 51 6.44 5.45 0.94
C ASN A 51 6.42 5.29 2.47
N ALA A 52 6.15 6.38 3.20
CA ALA A 52 6.07 6.32 4.66
C ALA A 52 4.89 5.46 5.12
N LEU A 53 3.72 5.66 4.51
CA LEU A 53 2.53 4.87 4.80
C LEU A 53 2.73 3.38 4.45
N ALA A 54 3.32 3.11 3.29
CA ALA A 54 3.66 1.74 2.87
C ALA A 54 4.63 1.06 3.84
N ALA A 55 5.67 1.77 4.31
CA ALA A 55 6.61 1.27 5.31
C ALA A 55 5.95 1.01 6.66
N TYR A 56 5.06 1.91 7.10
CA TYR A 56 4.29 1.76 8.33
C TYR A 56 3.41 0.50 8.29
N ILE A 57 2.56 0.37 7.27
CA ILE A 57 1.66 -0.77 7.08
C ILE A 57 2.47 -2.07 7.05
N PHE A 58 3.54 -2.10 6.24
CA PHE A 58 4.40 -3.27 6.12
C PHE A 58 4.95 -3.71 7.48
N LYS A 59 5.51 -2.79 8.27
CA LYS A 59 6.06 -3.13 9.58
C LYS A 59 4.97 -3.61 10.55
N LEU A 60 3.86 -2.88 10.64
CA LEU A 60 2.76 -3.21 11.54
C LEU A 60 2.21 -4.63 11.27
N PHE A 61 2.06 -4.99 10.00
CA PHE A 61 1.64 -6.34 9.63
C PHE A 61 2.65 -7.42 9.98
N LYS A 62 3.92 -7.23 9.63
CA LYS A 62 4.97 -8.24 9.90
C LYS A 62 5.13 -8.49 11.40
N GLU A 63 4.87 -7.50 12.23
CA GLU A 63 4.86 -7.62 13.69
C GLU A 63 3.63 -8.36 14.22
N SER A 64 2.54 -8.44 13.44
CA SER A 64 1.24 -8.92 13.90
C SER A 64 0.83 -10.31 13.40
N ILE A 65 1.50 -10.85 12.38
CA ILE A 65 1.23 -12.17 11.81
C ILE A 65 2.44 -13.11 11.94
N LYS A 66 2.21 -14.42 11.81
CA LYS A 66 3.30 -15.39 11.92
C LYS A 66 4.14 -15.45 10.63
N PRO A 67 5.42 -15.86 10.69
CA PRO A 67 6.30 -15.89 9.52
C PRO A 67 5.80 -16.74 8.35
N ASP A 68 5.02 -17.78 8.61
CA ASP A 68 4.42 -18.67 7.60
C ASP A 68 3.28 -18.01 6.80
N GLU A 69 2.67 -16.94 7.33
CA GLU A 69 1.56 -16.20 6.71
C GLU A 69 2.04 -14.95 5.95
N TYR A 70 3.35 -14.73 5.92
CA TYR A 70 3.97 -13.55 5.33
C TYR A 70 3.70 -13.41 3.84
N ASN A 71 3.70 -14.51 3.10
CA ASN A 71 3.57 -14.47 1.65
C ASN A 71 2.20 -13.93 1.22
N ASP A 72 1.11 -14.46 1.78
CA ASP A 72 -0.25 -14.04 1.41
C ASP A 72 -0.50 -12.56 1.72
N TYR A 73 0.00 -12.10 2.88
CA TYR A 73 0.00 -10.69 3.24
C TYR A 73 0.79 -9.84 2.23
N ASP A 74 1.99 -10.28 1.89
CA ASP A 74 2.87 -9.57 0.97
C ASP A 74 2.22 -9.42 -0.42
N GLU A 75 1.46 -10.42 -0.88
CA GLU A 75 0.71 -10.32 -2.13
C GLU A 75 -0.36 -9.22 -2.06
N CYS A 76 -1.17 -9.21 -1.00
CA CYS A 76 -2.22 -8.22 -0.78
C CYS A 76 -1.66 -6.80 -0.67
N PHE A 77 -0.56 -6.65 0.05
CA PHE A 77 0.18 -5.39 0.17
C PHE A 77 0.68 -4.90 -1.20
N LEU A 78 1.26 -5.78 -2.02
CA LEU A 78 1.75 -5.42 -3.34
C LEU A 78 0.60 -5.06 -4.30
N MET A 79 -0.57 -5.68 -4.17
CA MET A 79 -1.78 -5.27 -4.88
C MET A 79 -2.23 -3.86 -4.46
N TRP A 80 -2.29 -3.58 -3.15
CA TRP A 80 -2.59 -2.25 -2.62
C TRP A 80 -1.63 -1.19 -3.15
N LEU A 81 -0.32 -1.43 -3.06
CA LEU A 81 0.69 -0.52 -3.54
C LEU A 81 0.56 -0.29 -5.07
N SER A 82 0.25 -1.35 -5.81
CA SER A 82 0.00 -1.27 -7.24
C SER A 82 -1.17 -0.36 -7.57
N ASP A 83 -2.26 -0.40 -6.79
CA ASP A 83 -3.39 0.51 -6.98
C ASP A 83 -2.98 1.98 -6.83
N LYS A 84 -2.22 2.30 -5.78
CA LYS A 84 -1.79 3.69 -5.52
C LYS A 84 -0.88 4.21 -6.64
N LEU A 85 0.08 3.38 -7.04
CA LEU A 85 1.00 3.72 -8.12
C LEU A 85 0.30 3.77 -9.48
N PHE A 86 -0.71 2.92 -9.72
CA PHE A 86 -1.51 2.98 -10.94
C PHE A 86 -2.32 4.28 -11.02
N LYS A 87 -2.90 4.75 -9.92
CA LYS A 87 -3.62 6.03 -9.87
C LYS A 87 -2.72 7.21 -10.23
N ILE A 88 -1.47 7.23 -9.77
CA ILE A 88 -0.47 8.21 -10.22
C ILE A 88 -0.18 8.05 -11.72
N HIS A 89 0.15 6.83 -12.15
CA HIS A 89 0.56 6.54 -13.51
C HIS A 89 -0.53 6.89 -14.55
N SER A 90 -1.79 6.56 -14.26
CA SER A 90 -2.94 6.83 -15.12
C SER A 90 -3.20 8.32 -15.37
N LYS A 91 -2.66 9.20 -14.52
CA LYS A 91 -2.72 10.66 -14.64
C LYS A 91 -1.42 11.28 -15.15
N SER A 92 -0.41 10.47 -15.45
CA SER A 92 0.89 10.92 -15.96
C SER A 92 0.89 11.09 -17.48
N LYS A 93 1.97 11.68 -18.02
CA LYS A 93 2.20 11.76 -19.48
C LYS A 93 2.37 10.37 -20.12
N GLU A 94 2.81 9.38 -19.34
CA GLU A 94 3.05 8.01 -19.79
C GLU A 94 1.85 7.08 -19.58
N LYS A 95 0.65 7.59 -19.26
CA LYS A 95 -0.55 6.81 -18.88
C LYS A 95 -0.95 5.63 -19.81
N ASN A 96 -0.52 5.64 -21.07
CA ASN A 96 -0.82 4.58 -22.04
C ASN A 96 0.22 3.45 -22.01
N LYS A 97 1.35 3.65 -21.34
CA LYS A 97 2.43 2.69 -21.24
C LYS A 97 2.04 1.61 -20.23
N LYS A 98 2.09 0.35 -20.65
CA LYS A 98 1.96 -0.76 -19.71
C LYS A 98 3.28 -0.89 -18.97
N ILE A 99 3.23 -0.75 -17.65
CA ILE A 99 4.40 -0.90 -16.77
C ILE A 99 4.14 -1.97 -15.72
N THR A 100 5.22 -2.53 -15.18
CA THR A 100 5.17 -3.45 -14.04
C THR A 100 5.14 -2.68 -12.72
N LEU A 101 4.83 -3.39 -11.62
CA LEU A 101 4.95 -2.81 -10.28
C LEU A 101 6.37 -2.32 -9.99
N SER A 102 7.39 -3.11 -10.35
CA SER A 102 8.80 -2.73 -10.17
C SER A 102 9.18 -1.45 -10.92
N GLN A 103 8.72 -1.31 -12.17
CA GLN A 103 8.93 -0.09 -12.95
C GLN A 103 8.23 1.11 -12.31
N ALA A 104 7.00 0.93 -11.82
CA ALA A 104 6.26 1.99 -11.15
C ALA A 104 6.94 2.44 -9.85
N TYR A 105 7.43 1.48 -9.04
CA TYR A 105 8.22 1.77 -7.85
C TYR A 105 9.48 2.58 -8.22
N ASP A 106 10.22 2.16 -9.24
CA ASP A 106 11.43 2.87 -9.68
C ASP A 106 11.13 4.29 -10.17
N MET A 107 10.01 4.49 -10.87
CA MET A 107 9.60 5.79 -11.39
C MET A 107 9.13 6.75 -10.30
N TYR A 108 8.34 6.26 -9.34
CA TYR A 108 7.61 7.12 -8.40
C TYR A 108 8.18 7.08 -6.99
N LEU A 109 8.67 5.95 -6.50
CA LEU A 109 8.98 5.76 -5.08
C LEU A 109 10.47 5.65 -4.78
N LYS A 110 11.30 5.09 -5.66
CA LYS A 110 12.72 4.82 -5.39
C LYS A 110 13.52 6.05 -4.94
N LYS A 111 13.25 7.22 -5.56
CA LYS A 111 13.92 8.48 -5.20
C LYS A 111 13.43 9.07 -3.88
N HIS A 112 12.24 8.67 -3.45
CA HIS A 112 11.60 9.09 -2.22
C HIS A 112 11.74 8.03 -1.13
N LYS A 113 12.67 7.07 -1.30
CA LYS A 113 12.94 5.99 -0.33
C LYS A 113 13.09 6.58 1.07
N VAL A 114 12.44 5.95 2.03
CA VAL A 114 12.35 6.40 3.42
C VAL A 114 13.46 5.76 4.27
N ILE A 115 13.28 5.70 5.59
CA ILE A 115 14.20 5.05 6.54
C ILE A 115 14.16 3.53 6.37
N LEU A 116 12.96 2.95 6.19
CA LEU A 116 12.75 1.52 5.97
C LEU A 116 12.62 1.22 4.47
N ASP A 117 13.48 0.34 3.93
CA ASP A 117 13.23 -0.23 2.61
C ASP A 117 12.42 -1.52 2.73
N TYR A 118 11.10 -1.40 2.62
CA TYR A 118 10.23 -2.56 2.56
C TYR A 118 10.38 -3.32 1.22
N TRP A 119 10.88 -2.67 0.16
CA TRP A 119 10.88 -3.22 -1.19
C TRP A 119 11.90 -4.35 -1.38
N ASP A 120 13.06 -4.24 -0.72
CA ASP A 120 14.11 -5.26 -0.71
C ASP A 120 13.60 -6.59 -0.08
N LEU A 121 12.61 -6.51 0.82
CA LEU A 121 12.05 -7.67 1.51
C LEU A 121 11.10 -8.51 0.62
N PHE A 122 10.67 -7.98 -0.52
CA PHE A 122 9.84 -8.70 -1.49
C PHE A 122 10.65 -9.47 -2.54
N ASP A 123 11.96 -9.64 -2.37
CA ASP A 123 12.80 -10.38 -3.32
C ASP A 123 12.42 -11.86 -3.47
N ASN A 124 11.69 -12.41 -2.50
CA ASN A 124 11.12 -13.76 -2.58
C ASN A 124 9.88 -13.84 -3.48
N ILE A 125 9.26 -12.70 -3.82
CA ILE A 125 7.99 -12.62 -4.58
C ILE A 125 8.24 -11.95 -5.95
N LYS A 126 9.24 -12.48 -6.68
CA LYS A 126 9.65 -11.94 -7.99
C LYS A 126 8.53 -11.91 -9.02
N GLY A 127 7.57 -12.85 -8.93
CA GLY A 127 6.41 -12.91 -9.82
C GLY A 127 5.57 -11.63 -9.76
N LEU A 128 5.26 -11.14 -8.56
CA LEU A 128 4.42 -9.95 -8.39
C LEU A 128 5.16 -8.65 -8.70
N LYS A 129 6.47 -8.57 -8.46
CA LYS A 129 7.29 -7.40 -8.87
C LYS A 129 7.17 -7.13 -10.38
N ASN A 130 7.08 -8.19 -11.18
CA ASN A 130 6.97 -8.12 -12.63
C ASN A 130 5.52 -8.15 -13.14
N ALA A 131 4.54 -8.22 -12.24
CA ALA A 131 3.13 -8.21 -12.62
C ALA A 131 2.74 -6.85 -13.23
N ASN A 132 1.76 -6.88 -14.12
CA ASN A 132 1.23 -5.69 -14.75
C ASN A 132 0.54 -4.79 -13.72
N LEU A 133 0.98 -3.53 -13.62
CA LEU A 133 0.51 -2.59 -12.60
C LEU A 133 -1.01 -2.37 -12.66
N LYS A 134 -1.58 -2.25 -13.87
CA LYS A 134 -3.02 -2.04 -14.06
C LYS A 134 -3.82 -3.23 -13.54
N TYR A 135 -3.41 -4.45 -13.87
CA TYR A 135 -4.15 -5.63 -13.44
C TYR A 135 -4.07 -5.84 -11.93
N MET A 136 -2.92 -5.59 -11.32
CA MET A 136 -2.78 -5.60 -9.85
C MET A 136 -3.71 -4.57 -9.18
N SER A 137 -3.87 -3.37 -9.76
CA SER A 137 -4.85 -2.39 -9.30
C SER A 137 -6.30 -2.88 -9.44
N GLU A 138 -6.66 -3.57 -10.52
CA GLU A 138 -8.01 -4.15 -10.65
C GLU A 138 -8.25 -5.27 -9.63
N PHE A 139 -7.26 -6.13 -9.37
CA PHE A 139 -7.35 -7.14 -8.31
C PHE A 139 -7.49 -6.50 -6.93
N TYR A 140 -6.74 -5.44 -6.66
CA TYR A 140 -6.88 -4.70 -5.41
C TYR A 140 -8.29 -4.13 -5.23
N LYS A 141 -8.93 -3.59 -6.27
CA LYS A 141 -10.32 -3.11 -6.15
C LYS A 141 -11.28 -4.23 -5.76
N LEU A 142 -11.05 -5.45 -6.23
CA LEU A 142 -11.83 -6.62 -5.83
C LEU A 142 -11.56 -6.98 -4.36
N LEU A 143 -10.28 -7.05 -3.97
CA LEU A 143 -9.87 -7.26 -2.59
C LEU A 143 -10.46 -6.21 -1.64
N ASN A 144 -10.43 -4.93 -2.02
CA ASN A 144 -10.98 -3.85 -1.21
C ASN A 144 -12.50 -4.00 -1.01
N LYS A 145 -13.24 -4.44 -2.03
CA LYS A 145 -14.67 -4.74 -1.87
C LYS A 145 -14.91 -5.87 -0.87
N ILE A 146 -14.11 -6.93 -0.96
CA ILE A 146 -14.17 -8.05 0.00
C ILE A 146 -13.89 -7.53 1.42
N CYS A 147 -12.87 -6.69 1.58
CA CYS A 147 -12.52 -6.09 2.86
C CYS A 147 -13.59 -5.20 3.46
N ILE A 148 -14.23 -4.36 2.65
CA ILE A 148 -15.38 -3.57 3.07
C ILE A 148 -16.51 -4.49 3.54
N THR A 149 -16.85 -5.54 2.78
CA THR A 149 -17.89 -6.49 3.17
C THR A 149 -17.58 -7.21 4.49
N ILE A 150 -16.33 -7.64 4.71
CA ILE A 150 -15.92 -8.25 5.98
C ILE A 150 -16.07 -7.26 7.14
N THR A 151 -15.63 -6.01 6.94
CA THR A 151 -15.69 -4.97 7.97
C THR A 151 -17.14 -4.62 8.31
N ASP A 152 -17.98 -4.40 7.30
CA ASP A 152 -19.41 -4.11 7.46
C ASP A 152 -20.13 -5.23 8.22
N TYR A 153 -19.81 -6.49 7.91
CA TYR A 153 -20.36 -7.66 8.59
C TYR A 153 -19.95 -7.70 10.07
N ASN A 154 -18.68 -7.42 10.36
CA ASN A 154 -18.15 -7.43 11.73
C ASN A 154 -18.71 -6.31 12.60
N GLU A 155 -18.94 -5.12 12.02
CA GLU A 155 -19.48 -3.97 12.76
C GLU A 155 -20.98 -4.09 13.01
N ASN A 156 -21.74 -4.59 12.03
CA ASN A 156 -23.20 -4.54 12.09
C ASN A 156 -23.86 -5.87 12.44
N GLY A 157 -23.16 -7.01 12.28
CA GLY A 157 -23.76 -8.34 12.40
C GLY A 157 -24.85 -8.58 11.35
N THR A 158 -25.18 -9.84 11.07
CA THR A 158 -26.42 -10.14 10.34
C THR A 158 -27.62 -9.88 11.23
N GLU A 159 -28.56 -9.03 10.78
CA GLU A 159 -29.95 -9.08 11.23
C GLU A 159 -30.52 -10.51 11.16
#